data_AF-Q99480-F1
#
_entry.id   AF-Q99480-F1
#
_cell.length_a   1.000
_cell.length_b   1.000
_cell.length_c   1.000
_cell.angle_alpha   90.00
_cell.angle_beta   90.00
_cell.angle_gamma   90.00
#
_symmetry.space_group_name_H-M   'P 1'
#
loop_
_entity.id
_entity.type
_entity.pdbx_description
1 polymer ?
#
loop_
_entity_poly.entity_id
_entity_poly.type
_entity_poly.pdbx_seq_one_letter_code
_entity_poly.pdbx_strand_id
1 'polypeptide(L)'
;FMVGHRVHYYVFTDQPAAVPRVTLGTGRQLSVLEVRAYKRWQDVSMRRMEMISDFCERRFLSEVDYLVCVDVDMEIRDHVGVEILTPLFGTLHPGFYGSSREAFTYERRPQSQAYIPKDEGDFYYLGGFFGGSVQEVQRLTRACHQAMMVDQANGIEAVW
;
A
#
# COMPACT_ATOMS: atom_id res chain seq x y z
N PHE A 1 0.20 17.22 2.46
CA PHE A 1 0.91 16.03 2.95
C PHE A 1 2.18 16.40 3.69
N MET A 2 2.21 16.21 5.01
CA MET A 2 3.40 16.35 5.86
C MET A 2 4.10 17.70 5.65
N VAL A 3 3.33 18.79 5.60
CA VAL A 3 3.88 20.14 5.40
C VAL A 3 4.68 20.51 6.65
N GLY A 4 5.88 21.08 6.47
CA GLY A 4 6.81 21.37 7.56
C GLY A 4 7.74 20.21 7.95
N HIS A 5 7.52 19.01 7.41
CA HIS A 5 8.36 17.83 7.65
C HIS A 5 9.16 17.42 6.40
N ARG A 6 10.24 16.66 6.60
CA ARG A 6 11.03 16.06 5.52
C ARG A 6 10.18 15.02 4.78
N VAL A 7 10.16 15.08 3.45
CA VAL A 7 9.40 14.14 2.63
C VAL A 7 10.25 13.63 1.47
N HIS A 8 10.24 12.32 1.27
CA HIS A 8 10.81 11.67 0.11
C HIS A 8 9.71 10.94 -0.66
N TYR A 9 9.42 11.39 -1.87
CA TYR A 9 8.47 10.72 -2.76
C TYR A 9 9.19 9.63 -3.55
N TYR A 10 8.60 8.43 -3.58
CA TYR A 10 9.08 7.32 -4.42
C TYR A 10 8.03 7.02 -5.47
N VAL A 11 8.34 7.33 -6.73
CA VAL A 11 7.44 7.12 -7.86
C VAL A 11 7.87 5.85 -8.58
N PHE A 12 7.12 4.78 -8.37
CA PHE A 12 7.30 3.52 -9.09
C PHE A 12 6.63 3.62 -10.46
N THR A 13 7.38 3.39 -11.55
CA THR A 13 6.84 3.49 -12.91
C THR A 13 7.63 2.66 -13.91
N ASP A 14 6.97 2.19 -14.96
CA ASP A 14 7.58 1.60 -16.15
C ASP A 14 8.01 2.65 -17.19
N GLN A 15 7.69 3.93 -16.94
CA GLN A 15 7.92 5.04 -17.87
C GLN A 15 8.59 6.23 -17.15
N PRO A 16 9.88 6.13 -16.78
CA PRO A 16 10.56 7.19 -16.01
C PRO A 16 10.50 8.58 -16.65
N ALA A 17 10.53 8.63 -17.99
CA ALA A 17 10.47 9.88 -18.74
C ALA A 17 9.09 10.56 -18.72
N ALA A 18 8.02 9.82 -18.36
CA ALA A 18 6.66 10.35 -18.27
C ALA A 18 6.36 11.00 -16.90
N VAL A 19 7.25 10.87 -15.91
CA VAL A 19 7.07 11.49 -14.59
C VAL A 19 7.11 13.01 -14.73
N PRO A 20 6.07 13.74 -14.30
CA PRO A 20 6.01 15.18 -14.47
C PRO A 20 7.04 15.90 -13.59
N ARG A 21 7.55 17.02 -14.09
CA ARG A 21 8.39 17.92 -13.29
C ARG A 21 7.50 18.76 -12.38
N VAL A 22 7.43 18.36 -11.11
CA VAL A 22 6.67 19.08 -10.07
C VAL A 22 7.63 19.91 -9.23
N THR A 23 7.30 21.18 -8.99
CA THR A 23 8.05 22.03 -8.06
C THR A 23 7.88 21.53 -6.63
N LEU A 24 8.97 21.21 -5.96
CA LEU A 24 8.97 20.75 -4.58
C LEU A 24 9.41 21.87 -3.63
N GLY A 25 8.76 21.96 -2.47
CA GLY A 25 9.22 22.83 -1.39
C GLY A 25 10.52 22.33 -0.74
N THR A 26 11.16 23.19 0.05
CA THR A 26 12.40 22.87 0.77
C THR A 26 12.26 21.62 1.66
N GLY A 27 13.32 20.79 1.71
CA GLY A 27 13.33 19.56 2.51
C GLY A 27 12.51 18.41 1.92
N ARG A 28 12.07 18.55 0.65
CA ARG A 28 11.32 17.53 -0.08
C ARG A 28 12.09 17.09 -1.31
N GLN A 29 12.09 15.79 -1.57
CA GLN A 29 12.76 15.21 -2.73
C GLN A 29 11.91 14.11 -3.36
N LEU A 30 12.19 13.79 -4.62
CA LEU A 30 11.50 12.75 -5.38
C LEU A 30 12.52 11.84 -6.06
N SER A 31 12.32 10.54 -5.94
CA SER A 31 13.07 9.51 -6.66
C SER A 31 12.12 8.72 -7.54
N VAL A 32 12.50 8.56 -8.80
CA VAL A 32 11.81 7.70 -9.77
C VAL A 32 12.44 6.32 -9.70
N LEU A 33 11.61 5.30 -9.51
CA LEU A 33 12.00 3.90 -9.38
C LEU A 33 11.43 3.14 -10.56
N GLU A 34 12.30 2.77 -11.50
CA GLU A 34 11.88 2.03 -12.68
C GLU A 34 11.50 0.59 -12.30
N VAL A 35 10.30 0.15 -12.68
CA VAL A 35 9.79 -1.20 -12.46
C VAL A 35 9.09 -1.71 -13.70
N ARG A 36 8.96 -3.04 -13.82
CA ARG A 36 8.22 -3.65 -14.92
C ARG A 36 6.72 -3.36 -14.82
N ALA A 37 6.08 -3.20 -15.97
CA ALA A 37 4.62 -3.30 -16.08
C ALA A 37 4.16 -4.76 -16.12
N TYR A 38 3.00 -5.03 -15.53
CA TYR A 38 2.28 -6.29 -15.68
C TYR A 38 1.09 -6.09 -16.62
N LYS A 39 0.68 -7.16 -17.32
CA LYS A 39 -0.37 -7.09 -18.33
C LYS A 39 -1.77 -6.86 -17.72
N ARG A 40 -2.05 -7.44 -16.56
CA ARG A 40 -3.32 -7.33 -15.85
C ARG A 40 -3.23 -6.23 -14.80
N TRP A 41 -4.27 -5.41 -14.66
CA TRP A 41 -4.32 -4.38 -13.64
C TRP A 41 -4.29 -4.97 -12.22
N GLN A 42 -4.85 -6.18 -12.03
CA GLN A 42 -4.78 -6.92 -10.77
C GLN A 42 -3.33 -7.20 -10.40
N ASP A 43 -2.54 -7.71 -11.34
CA ASP A 43 -1.12 -7.98 -11.11
C ASP A 43 -0.34 -6.70 -10.83
N VAL A 44 -0.66 -5.59 -11.54
CA VAL A 44 -0.07 -4.27 -11.23
C VAL A 44 -0.37 -3.85 -9.79
N SER A 45 -1.61 -4.01 -9.33
CA SER A 45 -1.99 -3.66 -7.94
C SER A 45 -1.35 -4.58 -6.91
N MET A 46 -1.43 -5.90 -7.10
CA MET A 46 -0.91 -6.91 -6.19
C MET A 46 0.61 -6.84 -6.03
N ARG A 47 1.34 -6.64 -7.13
CA ARG A 47 2.81 -6.64 -7.13
C ARG A 47 3.43 -5.44 -6.44
N ARG A 48 2.63 -4.42 -6.08
CA ARG A 48 3.08 -3.33 -5.19
C ARG A 48 3.61 -3.86 -3.87
N MET A 49 3.02 -4.92 -3.31
CA MET A 49 3.49 -5.50 -2.04
C MET A 49 4.92 -6.05 -2.16
N GLU A 50 5.21 -6.78 -3.23
CA GLU A 50 6.56 -7.26 -3.56
C GLU A 50 7.52 -6.08 -3.70
N MET A 51 7.19 -5.12 -4.57
CA MET A 51 8.03 -3.96 -4.87
C MET A 51 8.32 -3.11 -3.63
N ILE A 52 7.32 -2.82 -2.80
CA ILE A 52 7.53 -2.06 -1.56
C ILE A 52 8.46 -2.84 -0.62
N SER A 53 8.21 -4.14 -0.44
CA SER A 53 9.03 -4.98 0.47
C SER A 53 10.50 -5.07 0.04
N ASP A 54 10.75 -5.14 -1.27
CA ASP A 54 12.10 -5.11 -1.85
C ASP A 54 12.79 -3.78 -1.60
N PHE A 55 12.08 -2.67 -1.82
CA PHE A 55 12.67 -1.34 -1.63
C PHE A 55 12.79 -0.93 -0.16
N CYS A 56 12.06 -1.56 0.77
CA CYS A 56 12.33 -1.44 2.20
C CYS A 56 13.79 -1.83 2.51
N GLU A 57 14.27 -2.95 1.96
CA GLU A 57 15.64 -3.42 2.17
C GLU A 57 16.67 -2.60 1.40
N ARG A 58 16.35 -2.24 0.15
CA ARG A 58 17.30 -1.57 -0.74
C ARG A 58 17.51 -0.09 -0.39
N ARG A 59 16.47 0.59 0.11
CA ARG A 59 16.47 2.05 0.24
C ARG A 59 15.78 2.57 1.49
N PHE A 60 14.54 2.18 1.76
CA PHE A 60 13.71 2.94 2.70
C PHE A 60 14.26 2.91 4.14
N LEU A 61 14.86 1.78 4.56
CA LEU A 61 15.45 1.65 5.90
C LEU A 61 16.57 2.67 6.19
N SER A 62 17.25 3.19 5.18
CA SER A 62 18.33 4.18 5.35
C SER A 62 17.91 5.61 5.00
N GLU A 63 16.69 5.81 4.45
CA GLU A 63 16.26 7.09 3.89
C GLU A 63 15.09 7.73 4.68
N VAL A 64 14.19 6.95 5.27
CA VAL A 64 12.97 7.44 5.92
C VAL A 64 12.63 6.68 7.21
N ASP A 65 11.94 7.34 8.13
CA ASP A 65 11.45 6.73 9.37
C ASP A 65 10.11 5.99 9.18
N TYR A 66 9.24 6.56 8.35
CA TYR A 66 7.89 6.08 8.07
C TYR A 66 7.62 6.02 6.57
N LEU A 67 6.83 5.03 6.16
CA LEU A 67 6.28 4.89 4.83
C LEU A 67 4.77 5.13 4.85
N VAL A 68 4.31 5.86 3.84
CA VAL A 68 2.89 6.02 3.53
C VAL A 68 2.69 5.54 2.09
N CYS A 69 1.92 4.48 1.92
CA CYS A 69 1.69 3.80 0.66
C CYS A 69 0.27 4.12 0.19
N VAL A 70 0.15 4.76 -0.98
CA VAL A 70 -1.12 5.26 -1.50
C VAL A 70 -1.32 4.95 -2.98
N ASP A 71 -2.58 4.82 -3.39
CA ASP A 71 -2.95 4.79 -4.81
C ASP A 71 -2.73 6.15 -5.48
N VAL A 72 -2.43 6.13 -6.78
CA VAL A 72 -2.02 7.32 -7.55
C VAL A 72 -3.21 8.06 -8.18
N ASP A 73 -4.35 7.41 -8.34
CA ASP A 73 -5.61 7.97 -8.87
C ASP A 73 -6.38 8.78 -7.81
N MET A 74 -5.62 9.54 -7.01
CA MET A 74 -6.09 10.30 -5.86
C MET A 74 -5.55 11.74 -5.90
N GLU A 75 -6.23 12.66 -5.21
CA GLU A 75 -5.74 14.01 -4.94
C GLU A 75 -5.89 14.36 -3.46
N ILE A 76 -4.98 15.19 -2.95
CA ILE A 76 -5.03 15.67 -1.57
C ILE A 76 -5.79 16.99 -1.54
N ARG A 77 -6.98 16.98 -0.93
CA ARG A 77 -7.85 18.16 -0.83
C ARG A 77 -7.72 18.94 0.47
N ASP A 78 -7.19 18.32 1.52
CA ASP A 78 -7.03 18.93 2.83
C ASP A 78 -5.78 18.40 3.54
N HIS A 79 -5.57 18.82 4.78
CA HIS A 79 -4.46 18.41 5.63
C HIS A 79 -4.40 16.88 5.80
N VAL A 80 -3.19 16.36 5.60
CA VAL A 80 -2.75 15.01 5.95
C VAL A 80 -1.34 15.16 6.47
N GLY A 81 -1.15 14.92 7.77
CA GLY A 81 0.08 15.22 8.48
C GLY A 81 0.50 14.11 9.43
N VAL A 82 1.28 14.49 10.44
CA VAL A 82 1.93 13.55 11.35
C VAL A 82 0.96 12.81 12.26
N GLU A 83 -0.31 13.24 12.34
CA GLU A 83 -1.35 12.56 13.11
C GLU A 83 -1.61 11.11 12.66
N ILE A 84 -1.23 10.75 11.42
CA ILE A 84 -1.35 9.37 10.93
C ILE A 84 -0.14 8.50 11.27
N LEU A 85 0.96 9.09 11.76
CA LEU A 85 2.22 8.37 11.96
C LEU A 85 2.15 7.54 13.25
N THR A 86 2.30 6.23 13.08
CA THR A 86 2.24 5.21 14.11
C THR A 86 3.01 3.98 13.59
N PRO A 87 3.38 2.98 14.41
CA PRO A 87 4.09 1.81 13.91
C PRO A 87 3.41 1.15 12.72
N LEU A 88 2.08 1.01 12.74
CA LEU A 88 1.28 0.49 11.64
C LEU A 88 -0.11 1.13 11.63
N PHE A 89 -0.57 1.58 10.48
CA PHE A 89 -1.95 2.05 10.28
C PHE A 89 -2.59 1.45 9.03
N GLY A 90 -3.91 1.26 9.11
CA GLY A 90 -4.79 1.05 7.98
C GLY A 90 -5.86 2.13 7.94
N THR A 91 -6.48 2.34 6.77
CA THR A 91 -7.52 3.35 6.59
C THR A 91 -8.87 2.67 6.43
N LEU A 92 -9.92 3.15 7.11
CA LEU A 92 -11.28 2.64 6.92
C LEU A 92 -11.73 2.87 5.47
N HIS A 93 -12.21 1.82 4.81
CA HIS A 93 -12.74 1.97 3.46
C HIS A 93 -14.03 2.80 3.48
N PRO A 94 -14.17 3.84 2.63
CA PRO A 94 -15.30 4.77 2.67
C PRO A 94 -16.65 4.10 2.35
N GLY A 95 -16.64 3.00 1.60
CA GLY A 95 -17.85 2.21 1.31
C GLY A 95 -18.34 1.31 2.45
N PHE A 96 -17.57 1.11 3.52
CA PHE A 96 -17.85 0.09 4.54
C PHE A 96 -17.76 0.56 6.00
N TYR A 97 -17.34 1.79 6.28
CA TYR A 97 -17.13 2.26 7.67
C TYR A 97 -18.38 2.20 8.57
N GLY A 98 -19.59 2.20 7.99
CA GLY A 98 -20.86 2.03 8.70
C GLY A 98 -21.52 0.66 8.53
N SER A 99 -20.87 -0.27 7.83
CA SER A 99 -21.41 -1.59 7.52
C SER A 99 -21.10 -2.60 8.63
N SER A 100 -21.96 -3.62 8.78
CA SER A 100 -21.67 -4.75 9.65
C SER A 100 -20.65 -5.71 9.01
N ARG A 101 -19.92 -6.48 9.83
CA ARG A 101 -18.78 -7.30 9.37
C ARG A 101 -19.15 -8.37 8.35
N GLU A 102 -20.38 -8.87 8.40
CA GLU A 102 -20.89 -9.86 7.48
C GLU A 102 -21.13 -9.28 6.07
N ALA A 103 -21.27 -7.96 5.95
CA ALA A 103 -21.39 -7.23 4.68
C ALA A 103 -20.01 -6.86 4.10
N PHE A 104 -18.93 -6.95 4.87
CA PHE A 104 -17.58 -6.73 4.37
C PHE A 104 -17.22 -7.75 3.28
N THR A 105 -16.66 -7.24 2.19
CA THR A 105 -16.26 -8.02 1.02
C THR A 105 -14.89 -8.67 1.19
N TYR A 106 -14.57 -9.17 2.39
CA TYR A 106 -13.39 -10.02 2.58
C TYR A 106 -13.47 -11.25 1.69
N GLU A 107 -12.32 -11.87 1.42
CA GLU A 107 -12.28 -13.20 0.83
C GLU A 107 -12.97 -14.21 1.75
N ARG A 108 -13.90 -14.99 1.21
CA ARG A 108 -14.74 -15.93 1.96
C ARG A 108 -14.52 -17.39 1.55
N ARG A 109 -13.67 -17.64 0.55
CA ARG A 109 -13.26 -18.99 0.14
C ARG A 109 -12.15 -19.48 1.07
N PRO A 110 -12.36 -20.55 1.87
CA PRO A 110 -11.36 -21.05 2.83
C PRO A 110 -10.06 -21.56 2.18
N GLN A 111 -10.02 -21.71 0.85
CA GLN A 111 -8.85 -22.12 0.10
C GLN A 111 -7.81 -20.99 -0.06
N SER A 112 -8.21 -19.73 0.13
CA SER A 112 -7.32 -18.57 0.02
C SER A 112 -6.68 -18.23 1.37
N GLN A 113 -5.43 -17.77 1.34
CA GLN A 113 -4.73 -17.20 2.50
C GLN A 113 -5.39 -15.91 3.03
N ALA A 114 -6.23 -15.25 2.23
CA ALA A 114 -6.94 -14.03 2.63
C ALA A 114 -8.30 -14.30 3.30
N TYR A 115 -8.66 -15.58 3.52
CA TYR A 115 -9.94 -15.97 4.09
C TYR A 115 -10.20 -15.35 5.47
N ILE A 116 -11.36 -14.72 5.63
CA ILE A 116 -11.86 -14.24 6.92
C ILE A 116 -13.27 -14.80 7.14
N PRO A 117 -13.56 -15.48 8.27
CA PRO A 117 -14.89 -15.94 8.66
C PRO A 117 -15.92 -14.81 8.79
N LYS A 118 -17.22 -15.14 8.68
CA LYS A 118 -18.32 -14.15 8.71
C LYS A 118 -18.48 -13.46 10.08
N ASP A 119 -18.07 -14.13 11.14
CA ASP A 119 -18.12 -13.69 12.53
C ASP A 119 -16.83 -13.00 13.00
N GLU A 120 -15.80 -12.93 12.15
CA GLU A 120 -14.53 -12.25 12.42
C GLU A 120 -14.38 -10.93 11.64
N GLY A 121 -13.45 -10.08 12.11
CA GLY A 121 -13.09 -8.80 11.49
C GLY A 121 -13.59 -7.59 12.26
N ASP A 122 -12.68 -6.64 12.50
CA ASP A 122 -12.97 -5.36 13.17
C ASP A 122 -13.46 -4.32 12.16
N PHE A 123 -12.70 -4.11 11.07
CA PHE A 123 -12.95 -3.10 10.07
C PHE A 123 -12.55 -3.55 8.66
N TYR A 124 -13.23 -3.04 7.64
CA TYR A 124 -12.81 -3.21 6.25
C TYR A 124 -11.82 -2.11 5.86
N TYR A 125 -10.54 -2.47 5.76
CA TYR A 125 -9.45 -1.53 5.45
C TYR A 125 -9.27 -1.33 3.93
N LEU A 126 -8.86 -0.12 3.56
CA LEU A 126 -8.59 0.29 2.18
C LEU A 126 -7.21 -0.20 1.72
N GLY A 127 -7.13 -0.86 0.56
CA GLY A 127 -5.85 -1.26 -0.05
C GLY A 127 -5.02 -0.08 -0.60
N GLY A 128 -5.67 1.06 -0.84
CA GLY A 128 -5.09 2.26 -1.43
C GLY A 128 -4.56 3.30 -0.44
N PHE A 129 -4.61 3.07 0.87
CA PHE A 129 -3.96 3.94 1.87
C PHE A 129 -3.64 3.18 3.16
N PHE A 130 -2.37 2.83 3.32
CA PHE A 130 -1.81 2.22 4.52
C PHE A 130 -0.39 2.74 4.77
N GLY A 131 0.20 2.39 5.90
CA GLY A 131 1.58 2.76 6.17
C GLY A 131 1.98 2.48 7.60
N GLY A 132 3.12 3.02 7.98
CA GLY A 132 3.71 2.76 9.29
C GLY A 132 5.21 3.03 9.28
N SER A 133 5.88 2.58 10.34
CA SER A 133 7.34 2.51 10.34
C SER A 133 7.84 1.64 9.18
N VAL A 134 9.05 1.89 8.67
CA VAL A 134 9.61 1.08 7.58
C VAL A 134 9.62 -0.42 7.92
N GLN A 135 9.93 -0.76 9.17
CA GLN A 135 9.94 -2.16 9.64
C GLN A 135 8.56 -2.81 9.55
N GLU A 136 7.52 -2.15 10.03
CA GLU A 136 6.16 -2.71 10.01
C GLU A 136 5.60 -2.77 8.58
N VAL A 137 5.87 -1.76 7.74
CA VAL A 137 5.47 -1.78 6.34
C VAL A 137 6.18 -2.91 5.58
N GLN A 138 7.46 -3.16 5.88
CA GLN A 138 8.18 -4.31 5.32
C GLN A 138 7.52 -5.64 5.74
N ARG A 139 7.17 -5.80 7.02
CA ARG A 139 6.49 -7.01 7.53
C ARG A 139 5.15 -7.21 6.84
N LEU A 140 4.32 -6.18 6.78
CA LEU A 140 3.00 -6.23 6.14
C LEU A 140 3.12 -6.61 4.66
N THR A 141 3.92 -5.87 3.91
CA THR A 141 4.01 -6.05 2.45
C THR A 141 4.64 -7.38 2.08
N ARG A 142 5.64 -7.86 2.84
CA ARG A 142 6.20 -9.21 2.67
C ARG A 142 5.18 -10.31 2.97
N ALA A 143 4.44 -10.20 4.07
CA ALA A 143 3.43 -11.19 4.44
C ALA A 143 2.32 -11.26 3.38
N CYS A 144 1.80 -10.12 2.92
CA CYS A 144 0.82 -10.06 1.84
C CYS A 144 1.36 -10.67 0.55
N HIS A 145 2.60 -10.34 0.15
CA HIS A 145 3.20 -10.91 -1.04
C HIS A 145 3.33 -12.44 -0.96
N GLN A 146 3.83 -12.96 0.16
CA GLN A 146 3.96 -14.40 0.38
C GLN A 146 2.59 -15.11 0.33
N ALA A 147 1.56 -14.53 0.96
CA ALA A 147 0.19 -15.04 0.91
C ALA A 147 -0.35 -15.09 -0.53
N MET A 148 -0.12 -14.03 -1.32
CA MET A 148 -0.51 -14.01 -2.74
C MET A 148 0.22 -15.07 -3.56
N MET A 149 1.49 -15.38 -3.26
CA MET A 149 2.22 -16.44 -3.97
C MET A 149 1.70 -17.84 -3.62
N VAL A 150 1.25 -18.06 -2.38
CA VAL A 150 0.57 -19.31 -1.99
C VAL A 150 -0.76 -19.46 -2.71
N ASP A 151 -1.56 -18.40 -2.77
CA ASP A 151 -2.82 -18.37 -3.51
C ASP A 151 -2.61 -18.66 -5.01
N GLN A 152 -1.62 -17.99 -5.61
CA GLN A 152 -1.23 -18.23 -7.01
C GLN A 152 -0.85 -19.69 -7.26
N ALA A 153 -0.06 -20.30 -6.36
CA ALA A 153 0.34 -21.70 -6.46
C ALA A 153 -0.85 -22.66 -6.33
N ASN A 154 -1.87 -22.27 -5.57
CA ASN A 154 -3.13 -23.01 -5.41
C ASN A 154 -4.16 -22.72 -6.49
N GLY A 155 -3.84 -21.88 -7.48
CA GLY A 155 -4.74 -21.51 -8.57
C GLY A 155 -5.94 -20.67 -8.13
N ILE A 156 -5.79 -19.90 -7.04
CA ILE A 156 -6.80 -18.97 -6.54
C ILE A 156 -6.23 -17.55 -6.54
N GLU A 157 -7.09 -16.56 -6.78
CA GLU A 157 -6.78 -15.14 -6.64
C GLU A 157 -7.87 -14.55 -5.75
N ALA A 158 -7.49 -13.84 -4.68
CA ALA A 158 -8.43 -13.24 -3.73
C ALA A 158 -9.36 -12.24 -4.43
N VAL A 159 -10.55 -12.04 -3.86
CA VAL A 159 -11.61 -11.22 -4.47
C VAL A 159 -11.24 -9.72 -4.66
N TRP A 160 -10.37 -9.16 -3.81
CA TRP A 160 -9.90 -7.77 -3.84
C TRP A 160 -8.43 -7.65 -3.50
#